data_AF-A0A972VCI7-F1
#
_entry.id   AF-A0A972VCI7-F1
#
_cell.length_a   1.000
_cell.length_b   1.000
_cell.length_c   1.000
_cell.angle_alpha   90.00
_cell.angle_beta   90.00
_cell.angle_gamma   90.00
#
_symmetry.space_group_name_H-M   'P 1'
#
loop_
_entity.id
_entity.type
_entity.pdbx_description
1 polymer ?
#
loop_
_entity_poly.entity_id
_entity_poly.type
_entity_poly.pdbx_seq_one_letter_code
_entity_poly.pdbx_strand_id
1 'polypeptide(L)'
;MHSVLAVAINTVKQALRMKVALVFIVLLLVILPVMAFSASGDGTVKGRLQTFVSYGLSLTSFLLSLLTIFTAVHTTTGDIKQRLVYTVLTKPIRRYQYLLGKCLGILFLDLALLVVFGVGIYGVAVYGPDLMGADAMARAELNDQFYTARASLFPKTLDVAPDELEAEYQKLKKNQTMDQYFAEGTSVARIKDWLYKRMRLEKNAVAPGSEKIWEFRNVKVADPNGMVFVRFKFEVATTPEDDQLYSFWTVGDIRPYREGKQSDTPIYPIERKDPIRMYREFAIPADAIAADGYVAIAFVNPPINNTVVMFMEQGSDQNLESQSLALLFKAGTFHENFLRGICVVFFRLVFLAALASMASTFLSFPVAVLLSMVVFFTVSISGFVLESFSYVEATAGQIYKHTLALVIKGLPQFDKYNPSAYLIDGKLIDAEMFVWASWTIVWAALLMGMALLIFSTKELARDTS
;
A
#
# COMPACT_ATOMS: atom_id res chain seq x y z
N MET A 1 4.81 -14.60 34.52
CA MET A 1 5.63 -14.16 33.37
C MET A 1 6.76 -15.14 33.05
N HIS A 2 7.51 -15.66 34.03
CA HIS A 2 8.59 -16.65 33.81
C HIS A 2 8.18 -17.91 33.00
N SER A 3 6.95 -18.43 33.18
CA SER A 3 6.45 -19.60 32.45
C SER A 3 6.24 -19.34 30.96
N VAL A 4 5.68 -18.19 30.59
CA VAL A 4 5.41 -17.79 29.19
C VAL A 4 6.73 -17.62 28.43
N LEU A 5 7.71 -16.96 29.04
CA LEU A 5 9.04 -16.76 28.45
C LEU A 5 9.78 -18.09 28.24
N ALA A 6 9.69 -19.01 29.21
CA ALA A 6 10.31 -20.32 29.09
C ALA A 6 9.71 -21.14 27.93
N VAL A 7 8.38 -21.08 27.74
CA VAL A 7 7.72 -21.69 26.58
C VAL A 7 8.19 -21.04 25.28
N ALA A 8 8.22 -19.70 25.22
CA ALA A 8 8.67 -18.97 24.04
C ALA A 8 10.10 -19.35 23.61
N ILE A 9 11.05 -19.40 24.55
CA ILE A 9 12.44 -19.79 24.28
C ILE A 9 12.51 -21.22 23.75
N ASN A 10 11.72 -22.14 24.32
CA ASN A 10 11.67 -23.51 23.83
C ASN A 10 11.07 -23.60 22.42
N THR A 11 10.04 -22.81 22.13
CA THR A 11 9.45 -22.73 20.78
C THR A 11 10.46 -22.21 19.76
N VAL A 12 11.25 -21.19 20.10
CA VAL A 12 12.34 -20.70 19.23
C VAL A 12 13.37 -21.81 18.96
N LYS A 13 13.81 -22.52 20.00
CA LYS A 13 14.75 -23.64 19.86
C LYS A 13 14.17 -24.77 19.01
N GLN A 14 12.88 -25.07 19.16
CA GLN A 14 12.19 -26.05 18.35
C GLN A 14 12.14 -25.60 16.90
N ALA A 15 11.75 -24.35 16.64
CA ALA A 15 11.62 -23.79 15.31
C ALA A 15 12.94 -23.75 14.54
N LEU A 16 14.04 -23.36 15.19
CA LEU A 16 15.39 -23.34 14.59
C LEU A 16 15.91 -24.74 14.22
N ARG A 17 15.42 -25.80 14.88
CA ARG A 17 15.77 -27.19 14.55
C ARG A 17 14.93 -27.75 13.41
N MET A 18 13.87 -27.05 12.98
CA MET A 18 13.04 -27.52 11.89
C MET A 18 13.75 -27.31 10.56
N LYS A 19 13.90 -28.39 9.79
CA LYS A 19 14.48 -28.33 8.43
C LYS A 19 13.76 -27.29 7.55
N VAL A 20 12.45 -27.18 7.69
CA VAL A 20 11.63 -26.22 6.94
C VAL A 20 12.06 -24.77 7.21
N ALA A 21 12.32 -24.41 8.47
CA ALA A 21 12.74 -23.05 8.81
C ALA A 21 14.11 -22.71 8.20
N LEU A 22 15.04 -23.68 8.24
CA LEU A 22 16.35 -23.55 7.63
C LEU A 22 16.26 -23.34 6.11
N VAL A 23 15.35 -24.02 5.41
CA VAL A 23 15.13 -23.83 3.97
C VAL A 23 14.78 -22.38 3.65
N PHE A 24 13.82 -21.75 4.36
CA PHE A 24 13.45 -20.36 4.13
C PHE A 24 14.58 -19.38 4.44
N ILE A 25 15.33 -19.62 5.52
CA ILE A 25 16.49 -18.78 5.90
C ILE A 25 17.58 -18.86 4.82
N VAL A 26 17.93 -20.06 4.36
CA VAL A 26 18.91 -20.25 3.29
C VAL A 26 18.43 -19.62 1.99
N LEU A 27 17.14 -19.78 1.66
CA LEU A 27 16.53 -19.18 0.47
C LEU A 27 16.69 -17.65 0.49
N LEU A 28 16.42 -16.99 1.63
CA LEU A 28 16.62 -15.55 1.77
C LEU A 28 18.10 -15.15 1.70
N LEU A 29 18.99 -15.91 2.36
CA LEU A 29 20.43 -15.65 2.34
C LEU A 29 21.05 -15.80 0.94
N VAL A 30 20.47 -16.62 0.08
CA VAL A 30 20.95 -16.80 -1.30
C VAL A 30 20.28 -15.80 -2.25
N ILE A 31 18.96 -15.65 -2.20
CA ILE A 31 18.24 -14.81 -3.17
C ILE A 31 18.56 -13.33 -2.97
N LEU A 32 18.65 -12.82 -1.74
CA LEU A 32 18.87 -11.39 -1.52
C LEU A 32 20.21 -10.90 -2.11
N PRO A 33 21.37 -11.55 -1.87
CA PRO A 33 22.61 -11.15 -2.54
C PRO A 33 22.55 -11.31 -4.06
N VAL A 34 21.97 -12.40 -4.57
CA VAL A 34 21.81 -12.61 -6.03
C VAL A 34 21.01 -11.45 -6.65
N MET A 35 19.94 -11.01 -6.00
CA MET A 35 19.16 -9.85 -6.41
C MET A 35 19.97 -8.56 -6.34
N ALA A 36 20.78 -8.36 -5.30
CA ALA A 36 21.64 -7.17 -5.19
C ALA A 36 22.61 -7.04 -6.37
N PHE A 37 23.15 -8.16 -6.87
CA PHE A 37 24.06 -8.17 -8.02
C PHE A 37 23.33 -8.16 -9.38
N SER A 38 22.14 -8.77 -9.46
CA SER A 38 21.40 -8.93 -10.72
C SER A 38 20.39 -7.82 -11.02
N ALA A 39 20.03 -6.99 -10.04
CA ALA A 39 19.03 -5.94 -10.19
C ALA A 39 19.46 -4.91 -11.24
N SER A 40 18.96 -5.07 -12.46
CA SER A 40 19.09 -4.12 -13.55
C SER A 40 17.77 -3.35 -13.64
N GLY A 41 17.71 -2.20 -12.97
CA GLY A 41 16.56 -1.29 -13.05
C GLY A 41 16.51 -0.57 -14.40
N ASP A 42 16.41 0.75 -14.39
CA ASP A 42 16.44 1.63 -15.57
C ASP A 42 17.86 1.95 -16.09
N GLY A 43 18.87 1.24 -15.57
CA GLY A 43 20.29 1.50 -15.84
C GLY A 43 20.91 2.57 -14.95
N THR A 44 20.12 3.36 -14.21
CA THR A 44 20.62 4.33 -13.23
C THR A 44 20.93 3.66 -11.88
N VAL A 45 21.80 4.29 -11.08
CA VAL A 45 22.07 3.82 -9.71
C VAL A 45 20.81 3.84 -8.86
N LYS A 46 19.98 4.88 -9.00
CA LYS A 46 18.70 5.02 -8.31
C LYS A 46 17.74 3.89 -8.64
N GLY A 47 17.49 3.62 -9.93
CA GLY A 47 16.56 2.57 -10.33
C GLY A 47 17.02 1.19 -9.88
N ARG A 48 18.33 0.91 -9.88
CA ARG A 48 18.88 -0.35 -9.33
C ARG A 48 18.61 -0.48 -7.83
N LEU A 49 18.81 0.59 -7.07
CA LEU A 49 18.59 0.60 -5.63
C LEU A 49 17.10 0.45 -5.26
N GLN A 50 16.24 1.19 -5.97
CA GLN A 50 14.78 1.10 -5.87
C GLN A 50 14.29 -0.33 -6.14
N THR A 51 14.75 -0.92 -7.23
CA THR A 51 14.48 -2.32 -7.60
C THR A 51 14.90 -3.25 -6.46
N PHE A 52 16.14 -3.16 -5.99
CA PHE A 52 16.65 -4.03 -4.93
C PHE A 52 15.84 -3.91 -3.62
N VAL A 53 15.60 -2.69 -3.12
CA VAL A 53 14.87 -2.49 -1.86
C VAL A 53 13.41 -2.97 -2.00
N SER A 54 12.77 -2.72 -3.14
CA SER A 54 11.41 -3.19 -3.43
C SER A 54 11.30 -4.71 -3.36
N TYR A 55 12.07 -5.38 -4.20
CA TYR A 55 12.01 -6.83 -4.33
C TYR A 55 12.55 -7.50 -3.08
N GLY A 56 13.61 -6.96 -2.48
CA GLY A 56 14.20 -7.48 -1.25
C GLY A 56 13.22 -7.43 -0.08
N LEU A 57 12.55 -6.30 0.15
CA LEU A 57 11.55 -6.17 1.21
C LEU A 57 10.31 -7.02 0.93
N SER A 58 9.82 -7.04 -0.31
CA SER A 58 8.65 -7.83 -0.70
C SER A 58 8.90 -9.33 -0.56
N LEU A 59 10.06 -9.81 -1.03
CA LEU A 59 10.49 -11.20 -0.91
C LEU A 59 10.68 -11.60 0.55
N THR A 60 11.32 -10.75 1.35
CA THR A 60 11.50 -10.98 2.79
C THR A 60 10.14 -11.08 3.47
N SER A 61 9.22 -10.14 3.22
CA SER A 61 7.87 -10.18 3.78
C SER A 61 7.12 -11.44 3.36
N PHE A 62 7.21 -11.86 2.10
CA PHE A 62 6.56 -13.06 1.58
C PHE A 62 7.13 -14.36 2.21
N LEU A 63 8.45 -14.53 2.19
CA LEU A 63 9.09 -15.75 2.71
C LEU A 63 8.97 -15.86 4.23
N LEU A 64 9.08 -14.76 4.98
CA LEU A 64 8.81 -14.77 6.42
C LEU A 64 7.34 -15.12 6.68
N SER A 65 6.39 -14.58 5.91
CA SER A 65 4.97 -14.93 6.07
C SER A 65 4.70 -16.42 5.92
N LEU A 66 5.32 -17.07 4.92
CA LEU A 66 5.23 -18.53 4.75
C LEU A 66 5.89 -19.25 5.93
N LEU A 67 7.09 -18.84 6.33
CA LEU A 67 7.79 -19.39 7.48
C LEU A 67 6.94 -19.31 8.76
N THR A 68 6.33 -18.17 9.05
CA THR A 68 5.43 -17.96 10.19
C THR A 68 4.27 -18.95 10.17
N ILE A 69 3.60 -19.10 9.01
CA ILE A 69 2.47 -20.04 8.88
C ILE A 69 2.94 -21.48 9.15
N PHE A 70 4.00 -21.92 8.48
CA PHE A 70 4.51 -23.29 8.65
C PHE A 70 4.99 -23.56 10.07
N THR A 71 5.74 -22.64 10.67
CA THR A 71 6.28 -22.78 12.03
C THR A 71 5.17 -22.78 13.07
N ALA A 72 4.19 -21.89 12.96
CA ALA A 72 3.06 -21.80 13.87
C ALA A 72 2.18 -23.05 13.84
N VAL A 73 1.83 -23.54 12.64
CA VAL A 73 1.01 -24.74 12.51
C VAL A 73 1.81 -25.99 12.92
N HIS A 74 3.07 -26.10 12.52
CA HIS A 74 3.90 -27.28 12.86
C HIS A 74 4.10 -27.41 14.36
N THR A 75 4.51 -26.32 15.03
CA THR A 75 4.76 -26.34 16.47
C THR A 75 3.48 -26.60 17.26
N THR A 76 2.34 -26.03 16.85
CA THR A 76 1.08 -26.19 17.58
C THR A 76 0.43 -27.55 17.35
N THR A 77 0.28 -27.98 16.09
CA THR A 77 -0.32 -29.29 15.79
C THR A 77 0.58 -30.45 16.20
N GLY A 78 1.91 -30.30 16.11
CA GLY A 78 2.86 -31.31 16.53
C GLY A 78 2.68 -31.69 18.00
N ASP A 79 2.57 -30.69 18.87
CA ASP A 79 2.42 -30.91 20.31
C ASP A 79 1.03 -31.48 20.68
N ILE A 80 -0.03 -31.11 19.94
CA ILE A 80 -1.37 -31.68 20.09
C ILE A 80 -1.36 -33.17 19.71
N LYS A 81 -0.73 -33.52 18.58
CA LYS A 81 -0.65 -34.91 18.11
C LYS A 81 0.19 -35.80 19.02
N GLN A 82 1.31 -35.29 19.52
CA GLN A 82 2.24 -36.05 20.35
C GLN A 82 1.79 -36.20 21.81
N ARG A 83 0.59 -35.70 22.19
CA ARG A 83 0.08 -35.69 23.56
C ARG A 83 1.02 -35.02 24.58
N LEU A 84 2.02 -34.26 24.13
CA LEU A 84 2.97 -33.53 24.99
C LEU A 84 2.25 -32.48 25.85
N VAL A 85 1.10 -31.98 25.38
CA VAL A 85 0.18 -31.14 26.17
C VAL A 85 -0.17 -31.83 27.50
N TYR A 86 -0.45 -33.14 27.50
CA TYR A 86 -0.85 -33.88 28.69
C TYR A 86 0.29 -34.11 29.70
N THR A 87 1.55 -34.15 29.24
CA THR A 87 2.71 -34.28 30.14
C THR A 87 3.12 -32.93 30.74
N VAL A 88 2.98 -31.84 29.99
CA VAL A 88 3.30 -30.47 30.46
C VAL A 88 2.20 -29.92 31.38
N LEU A 89 0.95 -30.37 31.25
CA LEU A 89 -0.18 -30.02 32.14
C LEU A 89 -0.02 -30.52 33.59
N THR A 90 0.97 -31.39 33.87
CA THR A 90 1.31 -31.79 35.25
C THR A 90 2.04 -30.67 36.02
N LYS A 91 2.58 -29.67 35.31
CA LYS A 91 3.08 -28.42 35.90
C LYS A 91 1.96 -27.38 35.90
N PRO A 92 1.89 -26.45 36.88
CA PRO A 92 0.80 -25.48 37.03
C PRO A 92 0.89 -24.34 35.98
N ILE A 93 0.94 -24.69 34.69
CA ILE A 93 0.96 -23.77 33.56
C ILE A 93 -0.46 -23.70 33.01
N ARG A 94 -1.10 -22.54 33.18
CA ARG A 94 -2.45 -22.30 32.64
C ARG A 94 -2.40 -22.34 31.12
N ARG A 95 -3.41 -22.93 30.47
CA ARG A 95 -3.47 -23.19 29.02
C ARG A 95 -3.21 -21.95 28.16
N TYR A 96 -3.70 -20.79 28.60
CA TYR A 96 -3.45 -19.52 27.91
C TYR A 96 -1.97 -19.13 27.90
N GLN A 97 -1.21 -19.46 28.94
CA GLN A 97 0.23 -19.15 29.03
C GLN A 97 1.05 -19.96 28.03
N TYR A 98 0.59 -21.17 27.73
CA TYR A 98 1.25 -22.03 26.75
C TYR A 98 1.02 -21.54 25.31
N LEU A 99 -0.23 -21.27 24.92
CA LEU A 99 -0.53 -20.80 23.56
C LEU A 99 0.07 -19.41 23.31
N LEU A 100 -0.05 -18.49 24.28
CA LEU A 100 0.60 -17.16 24.19
C LEU A 100 2.12 -17.27 24.16
N GLY A 101 2.72 -18.15 24.96
CA GLY A 101 4.16 -18.38 24.95
C GLY A 101 4.66 -18.87 23.59
N LYS A 102 3.92 -19.78 22.94
CA LYS A 102 4.25 -20.24 21.59
C LYS A 102 4.16 -19.14 20.56
N CYS A 103 3.05 -18.40 20.55
CA CYS A 103 2.86 -17.28 19.64
C CYS A 103 4.00 -16.27 19.82
N LEU A 104 4.29 -15.84 21.06
CA LEU A 104 5.41 -14.93 21.36
C LEU A 104 6.77 -15.49 20.93
N GLY A 105 7.02 -16.79 21.05
CA GLY A 105 8.24 -17.43 20.56
C GLY A 105 8.39 -17.35 19.04
N ILE A 106 7.31 -17.57 18.31
CA ILE A 106 7.27 -17.42 16.85
C ILE A 106 7.49 -15.95 16.47
N LEU A 107 6.78 -15.03 17.12
CA LEU A 107 6.94 -13.58 16.89
C LEU A 107 8.36 -13.10 17.17
N PHE A 108 9.02 -13.63 18.20
CA PHE A 108 10.41 -13.30 18.50
C PHE A 108 11.35 -13.80 17.40
N LEU A 109 11.15 -15.02 16.91
CA LEU A 109 11.92 -15.57 15.79
C LEU A 109 11.71 -14.74 14.52
N ASP A 110 10.46 -14.39 14.21
CA ASP A 110 10.10 -13.56 13.07
C ASP A 110 10.72 -12.17 13.17
N LEU A 111 10.67 -11.54 14.35
CA LEU A 111 11.31 -10.25 14.59
C LEU A 111 12.83 -10.34 14.41
N ALA A 112 13.48 -11.37 14.96
CA ALA A 112 14.92 -11.56 14.84
C ALA A 112 15.35 -11.73 13.38
N LEU A 113 14.65 -12.57 12.61
CA LEU A 113 14.93 -12.77 11.19
C LEU A 113 14.64 -11.50 10.38
N LEU A 114 13.53 -10.82 10.67
CA LEU A 114 13.17 -9.57 9.99
C LEU A 114 14.21 -8.47 10.24
N VAL A 115 14.75 -8.37 11.46
CA VAL A 115 15.83 -7.43 11.77
C VAL A 115 17.10 -7.80 11.02
N VAL A 116 17.50 -9.08 10.98
CA VAL A 116 18.71 -9.52 10.25
C VAL A 116 18.60 -9.20 8.75
N PHE A 117 17.51 -9.60 8.09
CA PHE A 117 17.33 -9.33 6.67
C PHE A 117 17.05 -7.85 6.39
N GLY A 118 16.34 -7.16 7.29
CA GLY A 118 16.11 -5.72 7.21
C GLY A 118 17.41 -4.92 7.29
N VAL A 119 18.33 -5.28 8.19
CA VAL A 119 19.69 -4.71 8.27
C VAL A 119 20.48 -5.01 7.01
N GLY A 120 20.38 -6.22 6.45
CA GLY A 120 21.01 -6.57 5.18
C GLY A 120 20.53 -5.69 4.01
N ILE A 121 19.21 -5.52 3.88
CA ILE A 121 18.59 -4.66 2.86
C ILE A 121 19.00 -3.20 3.07
N TYR A 122 18.95 -2.70 4.30
CA TYR A 122 19.35 -1.35 4.65
C TYR A 122 20.85 -1.10 4.39
N GLY A 123 21.71 -2.07 4.70
CA GLY A 123 23.15 -1.99 4.42
C GLY A 123 23.42 -1.83 2.93
N VAL A 124 22.78 -2.64 2.09
CA VAL A 124 22.88 -2.46 0.62
C VAL A 124 22.23 -1.15 0.18
N ALA A 125 21.15 -0.70 0.82
CA ALA A 125 20.51 0.58 0.50
C ALA A 125 21.44 1.77 0.76
N VAL A 126 22.28 1.74 1.80
CA VAL A 126 23.18 2.84 2.18
C VAL A 126 24.54 2.74 1.50
N TYR A 127 25.15 1.56 1.47
CA TYR A 127 26.50 1.37 0.92
C TYR A 127 26.49 1.00 -0.57
N GLY A 128 25.35 0.57 -1.11
CA GLY A 128 25.18 0.16 -2.51
C GLY A 128 25.61 1.21 -3.53
N PRO A 129 25.30 2.51 -3.39
CA PRO A 129 25.74 3.53 -4.34
C PRO A 129 27.26 3.62 -4.49
N ASP A 130 28.00 3.43 -3.40
CA ASP A 130 29.46 3.48 -3.43
C ASP A 130 30.04 2.25 -4.17
N LEU A 131 29.45 1.07 -3.94
CA LEU A 131 29.78 -0.16 -4.67
C LEU A 131 29.42 -0.09 -6.16
N MET A 132 28.41 0.70 -6.52
CA MET A 132 27.95 0.89 -7.90
C MET A 132 28.68 2.03 -8.63
N GLY A 133 29.60 2.75 -7.97
CA GLY A 133 30.35 3.85 -8.58
C GLY A 133 29.51 5.10 -8.82
N ALA A 134 28.62 5.46 -7.89
CA ALA A 134 27.75 6.63 -8.05
C ALA A 134 28.53 7.95 -8.09
N ASP A 135 28.41 8.66 -9.21
CA ASP A 135 28.95 10.01 -9.38
C ASP A 135 28.29 11.03 -8.44
N ALA A 136 28.91 12.21 -8.28
CA ALA A 136 28.39 13.28 -7.43
C ALA A 136 26.95 13.71 -7.79
N MET A 137 26.61 13.70 -9.08
CA MET A 137 25.27 14.03 -9.57
C MET A 137 24.25 12.94 -9.19
N ALA A 138 24.60 11.67 -9.36
CA ALA A 138 23.75 10.54 -8.96
C ALA A 138 23.52 10.52 -7.45
N ARG A 139 24.53 10.89 -6.65
CA ARG A 139 24.39 11.01 -5.19
C ARG A 139 23.45 12.14 -4.77
N ALA A 140 23.50 13.29 -5.45
CA ALA A 140 22.56 14.38 -5.20
C ALA A 140 21.11 13.94 -5.51
N GLU A 141 20.90 13.25 -6.63
CA GLU A 141 19.58 12.70 -7.00
C GLU A 141 19.07 11.67 -5.97
N LEU A 142 19.94 10.76 -5.52
CA LEU A 142 19.59 9.79 -4.48
C LEU A 142 19.20 10.47 -3.17
N ASN A 143 19.93 11.49 -2.74
CA ASN A 143 19.63 12.22 -1.50
C ASN A 143 18.27 12.90 -1.55
N ASP A 144 17.91 13.49 -2.68
CA ASP A 144 16.68 14.26 -2.83
C ASP A 144 15.45 13.35 -3.08
N GLN A 145 15.61 12.28 -3.85
CA GLN A 145 14.49 11.45 -4.31
C GLN A 145 14.34 10.10 -3.59
N PHE A 146 15.43 9.51 -3.10
CA PHE A 146 15.41 8.16 -2.48
C PHE A 146 15.65 8.20 -0.96
N TYR A 147 16.67 8.92 -0.49
CA TYR A 147 17.00 9.00 0.94
C TYR A 147 16.14 9.98 1.73
N THR A 148 15.33 10.78 1.03
CA THR A 148 14.36 11.68 1.64
C THR A 148 12.97 11.06 1.56
N ALA A 149 12.27 11.00 2.69
CA ALA A 149 10.88 10.59 2.72
C ALA A 149 9.99 11.81 2.41
N ARG A 150 9.20 11.71 1.34
CA ARG A 150 8.40 12.77 0.75
C ARG A 150 6.92 12.51 1.05
N ALA A 151 6.26 13.43 1.75
CA ALA A 151 4.81 13.36 1.96
C ALA A 151 4.10 13.66 0.65
N SER A 152 2.99 12.95 0.38
CA SER A 152 2.17 13.16 -0.81
C SER A 152 0.93 13.98 -0.45
N LEU A 153 0.76 15.12 -1.10
CA LEU A 153 -0.47 15.90 -1.03
C LEU A 153 -1.22 15.77 -2.36
N PHE A 154 -2.52 15.54 -2.25
CA PHE A 154 -3.40 15.38 -3.38
C PHE A 154 -4.26 16.61 -3.59
N PRO A 155 -4.64 16.90 -4.85
CA PRO A 155 -5.57 17.98 -5.10
C PRO A 155 -6.90 17.68 -4.42
N LYS A 156 -7.57 18.71 -3.92
CA LYS A 156 -8.97 18.57 -3.49
C LYS A 156 -9.79 18.22 -4.74
N THR A 157 -10.28 16.99 -4.81
CA THR A 157 -11.08 16.51 -5.95
C THR A 157 -12.25 17.47 -6.19
N LEU A 158 -12.40 17.96 -7.42
CA LEU A 158 -13.60 18.68 -7.87
C LEU A 158 -14.72 17.65 -8.02
N ASP A 159 -15.32 17.25 -6.90
CA ASP A 159 -16.44 16.34 -6.92
C ASP A 159 -17.63 16.97 -7.67
N VAL A 160 -18.47 16.14 -8.28
CA VAL A 160 -19.72 16.61 -8.88
C VAL A 160 -20.66 16.93 -7.73
N ALA A 161 -20.98 18.21 -7.55
CA ALA A 161 -21.87 18.62 -6.47
C ALA A 161 -23.23 17.91 -6.63
N PRO A 162 -23.85 17.41 -5.54
CA PRO A 162 -25.15 16.73 -5.63
C PRO A 162 -26.21 17.56 -6.36
N ASP A 163 -26.18 18.89 -6.16
CA ASP A 163 -27.10 19.82 -6.81
C ASP A 163 -26.85 19.95 -8.32
N GLU A 164 -25.59 19.90 -8.74
CA GLU A 164 -25.18 19.95 -10.15
C GLU A 164 -25.61 18.65 -10.87
N LEU A 165 -25.42 17.51 -10.21
CA LEU A 165 -25.86 16.21 -10.70
C LEU A 165 -27.39 16.16 -10.85
N GLU A 166 -28.13 16.69 -9.86
CA GLU A 166 -29.59 16.75 -9.92
C GLU A 166 -30.07 17.67 -11.04
N ALA A 167 -29.47 18.86 -11.18
CA ALA A 167 -29.81 19.79 -12.25
C ALA A 167 -29.61 19.16 -13.63
N GLU A 168 -28.50 18.46 -13.84
CA GLU A 168 -28.22 17.79 -15.11
C GLU A 168 -29.16 16.61 -15.37
N TYR A 169 -29.52 15.86 -14.32
CA TYR A 169 -30.54 14.82 -14.40
C TYR A 169 -31.91 15.38 -14.83
N GLN A 170 -32.32 16.52 -14.27
CA GLN A 170 -33.58 17.17 -14.63
C GLN A 170 -33.56 17.69 -16.09
N LYS A 171 -32.42 18.20 -16.58
CA LYS A 171 -32.27 18.59 -17.99
C LYS A 171 -32.45 17.40 -18.94
N LEU A 172 -31.81 16.26 -18.65
CA LEU A 172 -31.97 15.03 -19.45
C LEU A 172 -33.42 14.53 -19.46
N LYS A 173 -34.10 14.61 -18.31
CA LYS A 173 -35.52 14.26 -18.19
C LYS A 173 -36.41 15.20 -19.01
N LYS A 174 -36.13 16.50 -18.98
CA LYS A 174 -36.91 17.52 -19.70
C LYS A 174 -36.74 17.43 -21.21
N ASN A 175 -35.55 17.10 -21.68
CA ASN A 175 -35.21 17.06 -23.10
C ASN A 175 -35.61 15.75 -23.80
N GLN A 176 -36.24 14.79 -23.10
CA GLN A 176 -36.61 13.45 -23.61
C GLN A 176 -35.46 12.65 -24.24
N THR A 177 -34.21 13.02 -23.98
CA THR A 177 -33.03 12.29 -24.44
C THR A 177 -32.75 11.06 -23.59
N MET A 178 -33.48 10.85 -22.49
CA MET A 178 -33.30 9.70 -21.61
C MET A 178 -33.48 8.36 -22.34
N ASP A 179 -34.47 8.28 -23.23
CA ASP A 179 -34.85 7.06 -23.95
C ASP A 179 -33.81 6.68 -25.04
N GLN A 180 -32.92 7.61 -25.41
CA GLN A 180 -31.80 7.33 -26.32
C GLN A 180 -30.64 6.62 -25.63
N TYR A 181 -30.46 6.81 -24.33
CA TYR A 181 -29.31 6.31 -23.57
C TYR A 181 -29.68 5.18 -22.60
N PHE A 182 -30.95 5.06 -22.19
CA PHE A 182 -31.39 4.10 -21.19
C PHE A 182 -32.67 3.38 -21.62
N ALA A 183 -32.76 2.08 -21.37
CA ALA A 183 -33.98 1.31 -21.60
C ALA A 183 -35.10 1.74 -20.63
N GLU A 184 -36.36 1.64 -21.09
CA GLU A 184 -37.54 1.88 -20.25
C GLU A 184 -37.49 1.02 -18.97
N GLY A 185 -37.72 1.66 -17.82
CA GLY A 185 -37.67 1.00 -16.50
C GLY A 185 -36.29 0.97 -15.82
N THR A 186 -35.26 1.61 -16.40
CA THR A 186 -33.96 1.77 -15.72
C THR A 186 -34.12 2.57 -14.42
N SER A 187 -33.52 2.09 -13.32
CA SER A 187 -33.62 2.77 -12.02
C SER A 187 -32.94 4.14 -12.04
N VAL A 188 -33.58 5.13 -11.40
CA VAL A 188 -33.04 6.50 -11.28
C VAL A 188 -31.64 6.51 -10.68
N ALA A 189 -31.37 5.63 -9.72
CA ALA A 189 -30.04 5.47 -9.11
C ALA A 189 -28.96 5.11 -10.13
N ARG A 190 -29.25 4.23 -11.09
CA ARG A 190 -28.31 3.83 -12.13
C ARG A 190 -28.03 4.95 -13.13
N ILE A 191 -29.07 5.72 -13.48
CA ILE A 191 -28.94 6.88 -14.37
C ILE A 191 -28.07 7.95 -13.70
N LYS A 192 -28.33 8.25 -12.42
CA LYS A 192 -27.52 9.20 -11.65
C LYS A 192 -26.07 8.74 -11.48
N ASP A 193 -25.82 7.45 -11.25
CA ASP A 193 -24.46 6.90 -11.18
C ASP A 193 -23.71 7.05 -12.52
N TRP A 194 -24.38 6.76 -13.65
CA TRP A 194 -23.80 6.97 -14.97
C TRP A 194 -23.50 8.45 -15.24
N LEU A 195 -24.45 9.34 -14.91
CA LEU A 195 -24.31 10.78 -15.12
C LEU A 195 -23.17 11.35 -14.26
N TYR A 196 -23.10 10.94 -13.01
CA TYR A 196 -22.01 11.28 -12.10
C TYR A 196 -20.65 10.86 -12.68
N LYS A 197 -20.51 9.62 -13.15
CA LYS A 197 -19.28 9.12 -13.79
C LYS A 197 -18.91 9.93 -15.03
N ARG A 198 -19.89 10.28 -15.88
CA ARG A 198 -19.67 11.09 -17.08
C ARG A 198 -19.20 12.51 -16.74
N MET A 199 -19.93 13.21 -15.87
CA MET A 199 -19.60 14.58 -15.46
C MET A 199 -18.23 14.64 -14.76
N ARG A 200 -17.89 13.62 -13.97
CA ARG A 200 -16.58 13.51 -13.35
C ARG A 200 -15.46 13.35 -14.38
N LEU A 201 -15.66 12.54 -15.42
CA LEU A 201 -14.72 12.41 -16.53
C LEU A 201 -14.57 13.74 -17.29
N GLU A 202 -15.67 14.44 -17.56
CA GLU A 202 -15.66 15.75 -18.23
C GLU A 202 -14.89 16.80 -17.41
N LYS A 203 -15.12 16.89 -16.09
CA LYS A 203 -14.36 17.76 -15.19
C LYS A 203 -12.87 17.38 -15.10
N ASN A 204 -12.54 16.12 -15.39
CA ASN A 204 -11.18 15.60 -15.39
C ASN A 204 -10.48 15.63 -16.75
N ALA A 205 -11.20 16.01 -17.79
CA ALA A 205 -10.70 16.18 -19.14
C ALA A 205 -10.16 17.60 -19.36
N VAL A 206 -9.10 17.68 -20.15
CA VAL A 206 -8.48 18.93 -20.62
C VAL A 206 -8.43 18.85 -22.13
N ALA A 207 -9.34 19.60 -22.77
CA ALA A 207 -9.42 19.69 -24.23
C ALA A 207 -8.20 20.42 -24.82
N PRO A 208 -7.86 20.21 -26.10
CA PRO A 208 -6.81 20.97 -26.77
C PRO A 208 -7.04 22.48 -26.66
N GLY A 209 -6.01 23.23 -26.24
CA GLY A 209 -6.07 24.68 -26.01
C GLY A 209 -6.70 25.11 -24.68
N SER A 210 -7.16 24.16 -23.85
CA SER A 210 -7.68 24.46 -22.51
C SER A 210 -6.65 24.22 -21.42
N GLU A 211 -6.90 24.80 -20.25
CA GLU A 211 -6.10 24.63 -19.06
C GLU A 211 -6.90 24.00 -17.92
N LYS A 212 -6.19 23.35 -17.00
CA LYS A 212 -6.74 22.86 -15.75
C LYS A 212 -5.81 23.22 -14.60
N ILE A 213 -6.40 23.72 -13.53
CA ILE A 213 -5.68 24.19 -12.34
C ILE A 213 -6.10 23.36 -11.14
N TRP A 214 -5.11 22.92 -10.37
CA TRP A 214 -5.27 22.27 -9.08
C TRP A 214 -4.66 23.12 -7.98
N GLU A 215 -5.40 23.30 -6.89
CA GLU A 215 -4.95 24.04 -5.71
C GLU A 215 -4.57 23.10 -4.58
N PHE A 216 -3.42 23.35 -4.00
CA PHE A 216 -2.88 22.64 -2.85
C PHE A 216 -2.79 23.59 -1.67
N ARG A 217 -3.16 23.10 -0.49
CA ARG A 217 -3.14 23.85 0.78
C ARG A 217 -2.46 22.99 1.85
N ASN A 218 -1.91 23.64 2.87
CA ASN A 218 -1.17 22.98 3.96
C ASN A 218 0.11 22.26 3.49
N VAL A 219 0.76 22.76 2.43
CA VAL A 219 2.07 22.27 2.03
C VAL A 219 3.10 22.74 3.07
N LYS A 220 3.77 21.79 3.72
CA LYS A 220 4.78 22.09 4.73
C LYS A 220 6.16 22.10 4.10
N VAL A 221 6.74 23.28 3.93
CA VAL A 221 8.10 23.43 3.45
C VAL A 221 9.07 23.27 4.63
N ALA A 222 9.79 22.15 4.67
CA ALA A 222 10.81 21.91 5.70
C ALA A 222 12.11 22.69 5.44
N ASP A 223 12.43 22.93 4.16
CA ASP A 223 13.62 23.64 3.71
C ASP A 223 13.23 24.60 2.57
N PRO A 224 13.33 25.93 2.75
CA PRO A 224 13.02 26.91 1.70
C PRO A 224 13.85 26.75 0.43
N ASN A 225 15.07 26.20 0.55
CA ASN A 225 15.94 25.92 -0.60
C ASN A 225 15.80 24.48 -1.11
N GLY A 226 14.89 23.71 -0.53
CA GLY A 226 14.60 22.35 -0.94
C GLY A 226 13.86 22.29 -2.27
N MET A 227 13.70 21.07 -2.77
CA MET A 227 12.89 20.78 -3.95
C MET A 227 11.55 20.18 -3.54
N VAL A 228 10.53 20.47 -4.34
CA VAL A 228 9.21 19.86 -4.30
C VAL A 228 8.98 19.22 -5.66
N PHE A 229 8.28 18.08 -5.68
CA PHE A 229 8.09 17.31 -6.90
C PHE A 229 6.62 17.27 -7.26
N VAL A 230 6.34 17.48 -8.55
CA VAL A 230 5.02 17.22 -9.10
C VAL A 230 5.06 15.85 -9.76
N ARG A 231 4.33 14.90 -9.18
CA ARG A 231 4.13 13.57 -9.76
C ARG A 231 2.81 13.56 -10.50
N PHE A 232 2.84 13.14 -11.75
CA PHE A 232 1.63 13.07 -12.57
C PHE A 232 1.61 11.82 -13.44
N LYS A 233 0.40 11.46 -13.86
CA LYS A 233 0.08 10.48 -14.88
C LYS A 233 -1.17 10.97 -15.59
N PHE A 234 -1.17 10.94 -16.91
CA PHE A 234 -2.36 11.27 -17.69
C PHE A 234 -2.71 10.16 -18.66
N GLU A 235 -3.99 10.10 -18.98
CA GLU A 235 -4.55 9.29 -20.05
C GLU A 235 -4.95 10.20 -21.21
N VAL A 236 -5.07 9.64 -22.41
CA VAL A 236 -5.46 10.37 -23.62
C VAL A 236 -6.61 9.64 -24.29
N ALA A 237 -7.54 10.40 -24.86
CA ALA A 237 -8.68 9.83 -25.59
C ALA A 237 -8.21 9.16 -26.90
N THR A 238 -7.23 9.75 -27.57
CA THR A 238 -6.58 9.23 -28.76
C THR A 238 -5.08 9.21 -28.54
N THR A 239 -4.47 8.05 -28.74
CA THR A 239 -3.03 7.83 -28.62
C THR A 239 -2.27 8.53 -29.75
N PRO A 240 -1.31 9.43 -29.44
CA PRO A 240 -0.39 10.01 -30.43
C PRO A 240 0.54 8.96 -31.05
N GLU A 241 1.06 9.22 -32.27
CA GLU A 241 1.90 8.26 -33.00
C GLU A 241 3.20 7.88 -32.27
N ASP A 242 3.75 8.77 -31.45
CA ASP A 242 5.00 8.60 -30.72
C ASP A 242 4.80 8.20 -29.25
N ASP A 243 3.57 7.86 -28.85
CA ASP A 243 3.15 7.57 -27.47
C ASP A 243 3.53 8.68 -26.47
N GLN A 244 3.73 9.92 -26.95
CA GLN A 244 4.15 11.05 -26.13
C GLN A 244 3.22 12.26 -26.31
N LEU A 245 3.18 13.10 -25.29
CA LEU A 245 2.31 14.27 -25.24
C LEU A 245 3.11 15.50 -24.83
N TYR A 246 2.94 16.60 -25.57
CA TYR A 246 3.47 17.89 -25.14
C TYR A 246 2.60 18.49 -24.05
N SER A 247 3.23 19.04 -23.02
CA SER A 247 2.55 19.64 -21.88
C SER A 247 3.24 20.92 -21.46
N PHE A 248 2.44 21.90 -21.08
CA PHE A 248 2.92 23.12 -20.44
C PHE A 248 2.37 23.16 -19.02
N TRP A 249 3.27 23.22 -18.06
CA TRP A 249 2.94 23.25 -16.64
C TRP A 249 3.32 24.59 -16.06
N THR A 250 2.58 25.03 -15.06
CA THR A 250 2.90 26.24 -14.29
C THR A 250 2.69 25.95 -12.82
N VAL A 251 3.69 26.22 -11.98
CA VAL A 251 3.58 25.98 -10.54
C VAL A 251 3.97 27.23 -9.76
N GLY A 252 3.11 27.63 -8.82
CA GLY A 252 3.33 28.76 -7.92
C GLY A 252 2.04 29.32 -7.31
N ASP A 253 2.12 30.45 -6.61
CA ASP A 253 0.95 31.14 -6.09
C ASP A 253 0.25 32.01 -7.16
N ILE A 254 -0.94 31.57 -7.58
CA ILE A 254 -1.79 32.25 -8.57
C ILE A 254 -2.80 33.22 -7.96
N ARG A 255 -2.97 33.26 -6.62
CA ARG A 255 -3.98 34.11 -5.97
C ARG A 255 -3.75 35.60 -6.20
N PRO A 256 -2.51 36.12 -6.12
CA PRO A 256 -2.24 37.53 -6.38
C PRO A 256 -2.67 37.94 -7.80
N TYR A 257 -2.41 37.08 -8.79
CA TYR A 257 -2.79 37.33 -10.18
C TYR A 257 -4.30 37.40 -10.39
N ARG A 258 -5.10 36.59 -9.67
CA ARG A 258 -6.57 36.69 -9.68
C ARG A 258 -7.08 38.04 -9.15
N GLU A 259 -6.31 38.67 -8.27
CA GLU A 259 -6.59 40.00 -7.71
C GLU A 259 -5.90 41.14 -8.48
N GLY A 260 -5.21 40.85 -9.59
CA GLY A 260 -4.44 41.83 -10.35
C GLY A 260 -3.16 42.33 -9.66
N LYS A 261 -2.66 41.58 -8.67
CA LYS A 261 -1.44 41.86 -7.91
C LYS A 261 -0.29 40.98 -8.39
N GLN A 262 0.94 41.46 -8.17
CA GLN A 262 2.14 40.65 -8.38
C GLN A 262 2.31 39.66 -7.22
N SER A 263 2.77 38.45 -7.53
CA SER A 263 3.05 37.45 -6.51
C SER A 263 4.41 37.67 -5.85
N ASP A 264 4.46 37.44 -4.54
CA ASP A 264 5.70 37.45 -3.76
C ASP A 264 6.55 36.21 -4.01
N THR A 265 5.94 35.13 -4.52
CA THR A 265 6.62 33.87 -4.86
C THR A 265 6.83 33.74 -6.36
N PRO A 266 7.96 33.18 -6.83
CA PRO A 266 8.17 32.89 -8.23
C PRO A 266 7.14 31.88 -8.77
N ILE A 267 6.83 32.01 -10.06
CA ILE A 267 6.05 31.03 -10.80
C ILE A 267 7.00 30.34 -11.77
N TYR A 268 7.02 29.01 -11.75
CA TYR A 268 7.86 28.20 -12.61
C TYR A 268 7.04 27.66 -13.80
N PRO A 269 7.30 28.13 -15.03
CA PRO A 269 6.78 27.50 -16.25
C PRO A 269 7.68 26.32 -16.65
N ILE A 270 7.05 25.19 -16.99
CA ILE A 270 7.76 23.96 -17.36
C ILE A 270 7.15 23.39 -18.64
N GLU A 271 7.95 23.37 -19.70
CA GLU A 271 7.60 22.77 -21.00
C GLU A 271 8.23 21.40 -21.12
N ARG A 272 7.40 20.38 -21.41
CA ARG A 272 7.86 19.00 -21.45
C ARG A 272 7.10 18.15 -22.45
N LYS A 273 7.76 17.10 -22.90
CA LYS A 273 7.17 16.02 -23.70
C LYS A 273 7.33 14.73 -22.93
N ASP A 274 6.23 14.16 -22.48
CA ASP A 274 6.22 13.00 -21.59
C ASP A 274 5.36 11.88 -22.18
N PRO A 275 5.71 10.60 -21.98
CA PRO A 275 4.95 9.51 -22.52
C PRO A 275 3.63 9.31 -21.79
N ILE A 276 2.62 8.86 -22.53
CA ILE A 276 1.27 8.66 -22.02
C ILE A 276 1.21 7.48 -21.02
N ARG A 277 0.24 7.51 -20.09
CA ARG A 277 -0.10 6.41 -19.18
C ARG A 277 1.02 5.94 -18.23
N MET A 278 2.13 6.66 -18.15
CA MET A 278 3.23 6.41 -17.22
C MET A 278 3.33 7.51 -16.17
N TYR A 279 3.77 7.15 -14.96
CA TYR A 279 4.08 8.14 -13.94
C TYR A 279 5.37 8.88 -14.29
N ARG A 280 5.31 10.21 -14.22
CA ARG A 280 6.43 11.11 -14.40
C ARG A 280 6.50 12.11 -13.25
N GLU A 281 7.72 12.57 -12.99
CA GLU A 281 8.02 13.54 -11.93
C GLU A 281 8.90 14.65 -12.50
N PHE A 282 8.65 15.89 -12.09
CA PHE A 282 9.59 16.99 -12.25
C PHE A 282 9.74 17.75 -10.91
N ALA A 283 10.92 18.29 -10.70
CA ALA A 283 11.26 19.06 -9.50
C ALA A 283 11.06 20.55 -9.74
N ILE A 284 10.61 21.24 -8.70
CA ILE A 284 10.52 22.69 -8.60
C ILE A 284 11.13 23.16 -7.28
N PRO A 285 11.73 24.35 -7.22
CA PRO A 285 12.15 24.94 -5.95
C PRO A 285 10.98 25.16 -4.99
N ALA A 286 11.23 25.01 -3.68
CA ALA A 286 10.20 25.13 -2.65
C ALA A 286 9.75 26.58 -2.39
N ASP A 287 10.49 27.58 -2.87
CA ASP A 287 10.14 29.01 -2.81
C ASP A 287 8.91 29.38 -3.66
N ALA A 288 8.47 28.49 -4.57
CA ALA A 288 7.19 28.59 -5.29
C ALA A 288 5.97 28.51 -4.37
N ILE A 289 6.14 28.01 -3.14
CA ILE A 289 5.07 27.80 -2.18
C ILE A 289 4.92 29.04 -1.31
N ALA A 290 3.70 29.56 -1.24
CA ALA A 290 3.37 30.71 -0.41
C ALA A 290 3.61 30.43 1.07
N ALA A 291 3.85 31.47 1.86
CA ALA A 291 4.15 31.37 3.30
C ALA A 291 3.05 30.66 4.11
N ASP A 292 1.81 30.65 3.63
CA ASP A 292 0.67 29.95 4.23
C ASP A 292 0.51 28.49 3.74
N GLY A 293 1.48 27.99 2.97
CA GLY A 293 1.51 26.62 2.44
C GLY A 293 0.57 26.41 1.25
N TYR A 294 0.25 27.47 0.51
CA TYR A 294 -0.54 27.40 -0.72
C TYR A 294 0.36 27.29 -1.97
N VAL A 295 -0.04 26.45 -2.91
CA VAL A 295 0.54 26.40 -4.26
C VAL A 295 -0.52 25.91 -5.24
N ALA A 296 -0.50 26.43 -6.46
CA ALA A 296 -1.33 25.93 -7.55
C ALA A 296 -0.46 25.30 -8.63
N ILE A 297 -0.96 24.21 -9.20
CA ILE A 297 -0.39 23.56 -10.37
C ILE A 297 -1.38 23.75 -11.51
N ALA A 298 -0.94 24.37 -12.60
CA ALA A 298 -1.71 24.47 -13.83
C ALA A 298 -1.10 23.54 -14.89
N PHE A 299 -1.96 22.85 -15.62
CA PHE A 299 -1.64 22.09 -16.82
C PHE A 299 -2.38 22.71 -17.99
N VAL A 300 -1.65 23.04 -19.04
CA VAL A 300 -2.21 23.48 -20.32
C VAL A 300 -1.99 22.38 -21.33
N ASN A 301 -3.05 21.99 -22.03
CA ASN A 301 -2.98 21.06 -23.16
C ASN A 301 -2.76 21.86 -24.45
N PRO A 302 -1.55 21.87 -25.04
CA PRO A 302 -1.29 22.66 -26.24
C PRO A 302 -2.16 22.18 -27.42
N PRO A 303 -2.67 23.09 -28.27
CA PRO A 303 -3.52 22.72 -29.41
C PRO A 303 -2.90 21.69 -30.38
N ILE A 304 -1.56 21.62 -30.44
CA ILE A 304 -0.82 20.68 -31.30
C ILE A 304 -1.11 19.21 -30.98
N ASN A 305 -1.54 18.88 -29.75
CA ASN A 305 -1.79 17.50 -29.35
C ASN A 305 -3.04 16.91 -30.02
N ASN A 306 -4.01 17.75 -30.41
CA ASN A 306 -5.28 17.34 -31.04
C ASN A 306 -6.02 16.17 -30.35
N THR A 307 -5.81 15.98 -29.04
CA THR A 307 -6.39 14.90 -28.24
C THR A 307 -6.76 15.42 -26.86
N VAL A 308 -7.80 14.86 -26.27
CA VAL A 308 -8.24 15.20 -24.92
C VAL A 308 -7.37 14.46 -23.91
N VAL A 309 -6.85 15.20 -22.94
CA VAL A 309 -6.02 14.66 -21.85
C VAL A 309 -6.89 14.48 -20.62
N MET A 310 -6.78 13.35 -19.94
CA MET A 310 -7.60 13.01 -18.79
C MET A 310 -6.72 12.69 -17.59
N PHE A 311 -7.01 13.34 -16.46
CA PHE A 311 -6.40 13.02 -15.18
C PHE A 311 -7.37 12.15 -14.39
N MET A 312 -7.16 10.84 -14.45
CA MET A 312 -8.00 9.87 -13.75
C MET A 312 -7.77 9.95 -12.24
N GLU A 313 -8.76 10.49 -11.54
CA GLU A 313 -8.88 10.34 -10.09
C GLU A 313 -9.75 9.10 -9.87
N GLN A 314 -9.17 7.93 -9.59
CA GLN A 314 -10.02 6.84 -9.11
C GLN A 314 -10.57 7.17 -7.72
N GLY A 315 -11.74 6.61 -7.41
CA GLY A 315 -12.68 7.08 -6.38
C GLY A 315 -12.14 7.15 -4.94
N SER A 316 -13.08 7.36 -4.01
CA SER A 316 -12.96 7.60 -2.56
C SER A 316 -12.04 6.67 -1.74
N ASP A 317 -11.32 5.74 -2.35
CA ASP A 317 -10.31 4.94 -1.66
C ASP A 317 -8.96 5.65 -1.71
N GLN A 318 -8.39 5.84 -0.52
CA GLN A 318 -7.06 6.39 -0.24
C GLN A 318 -5.91 5.52 -0.79
N ASN A 319 -6.05 4.95 -1.98
CA ASN A 319 -4.96 4.27 -2.66
C ASN A 319 -4.09 5.35 -3.30
N LEU A 320 -2.96 5.60 -2.63
CA LEU A 320 -1.91 6.56 -3.00
C LEU A 320 -1.38 6.37 -4.44
N GLU A 321 -1.64 5.20 -5.04
CA GLU A 321 -1.20 4.82 -6.39
C GLU A 321 -2.22 5.10 -7.49
N SER A 322 -3.46 5.45 -7.17
CA SER A 322 -4.54 5.62 -8.16
C SER A 322 -4.84 7.08 -8.50
N GLN A 323 -4.08 8.02 -7.93
CA GLN A 323 -4.22 9.44 -8.22
C GLN A 323 -3.27 9.90 -9.33
N SER A 324 -3.85 10.56 -10.33
CA SER A 324 -3.14 11.06 -11.50
C SER A 324 -2.25 12.27 -11.24
N LEU A 325 -2.40 12.97 -10.11
CA LEU A 325 -1.57 14.13 -9.76
C LEU A 325 -1.32 14.16 -8.25
N ALA A 326 -0.06 14.36 -7.85
CA ALA A 326 0.34 14.53 -6.47
C ALA A 326 1.51 15.52 -6.35
N LEU A 327 1.51 16.29 -5.27
CA LEU A 327 2.62 17.13 -4.86
C LEU A 327 3.42 16.41 -3.78
N LEU A 328 4.70 16.15 -4.02
CA LEU A 328 5.59 15.47 -3.08
C LEU A 328 6.57 16.47 -2.48
N PHE A 329 6.60 16.58 -1.15
CA PHE A 329 7.53 17.47 -0.45
C PHE A 329 8.23 16.75 0.71
N LYS A 330 9.44 17.17 1.04
CA LYS A 330 10.26 16.59 2.10
C LYS A 330 9.54 16.62 3.45
N ALA A 331 9.38 15.46 4.07
CA ALA A 331 8.69 15.30 5.35
C ALA A 331 9.44 14.40 6.36
N GLY A 332 10.42 13.61 5.91
CA GLY A 332 11.23 12.78 6.79
C GLY A 332 12.47 12.21 6.10
N THR A 333 13.10 11.24 6.74
CA THR A 333 14.28 10.56 6.22
C THR A 333 13.96 9.11 5.83
N PHE A 334 14.73 8.56 4.91
CA PHE A 334 14.62 7.15 4.52
C PHE A 334 14.80 6.20 5.69
N HIS A 335 15.67 6.52 6.64
CA HIS A 335 15.95 5.70 7.82
C HIS A 335 14.71 5.43 8.67
N GLU A 336 14.01 6.50 9.05
CA GLU A 336 12.79 6.41 9.84
C GLU A 336 11.67 5.73 9.04
N ASN A 337 11.58 6.05 7.75
CA ASN A 337 10.57 5.49 6.87
C ASN A 337 10.78 3.99 6.65
N PHE A 338 12.03 3.55 6.49
CA PHE A 338 12.40 2.15 6.35
C PHE A 338 12.08 1.37 7.61
N LEU A 339 12.35 1.95 8.80
CA LEU A 339 11.96 1.35 10.08
C LEU A 339 10.44 1.21 10.20
N ARG A 340 9.66 2.22 9.80
CA ARG A 340 8.19 2.12 9.71
C ARG A 340 7.78 0.97 8.79
N GLY A 341 8.44 0.83 7.63
CA GLY A 341 8.22 -0.28 6.70
C GLY A 341 8.47 -1.65 7.33
N ILE A 342 9.58 -1.81 8.07
CA ILE A 342 9.87 -3.03 8.85
C ILE A 342 8.76 -3.29 9.89
N CYS A 343 8.31 -2.27 10.62
CA CYS A 343 7.22 -2.42 11.58
C CYS A 343 5.91 -2.87 10.92
N VAL A 344 5.56 -2.32 9.75
CA VAL A 344 4.39 -2.76 8.98
C VAL A 344 4.50 -4.24 8.59
N VAL A 345 5.68 -4.68 8.12
CA VAL A 345 5.92 -6.11 7.85
C VAL A 345 5.76 -6.94 9.12
N PHE A 346 6.28 -6.49 10.26
CA PHE A 346 6.15 -7.20 11.53
C PHE A 346 4.69 -7.35 11.97
N PHE A 347 3.87 -6.29 11.86
CA PHE A 347 2.44 -6.36 12.19
C PHE A 347 1.69 -7.40 11.34
N ARG A 348 2.05 -7.52 10.05
CA ARG A 348 1.56 -8.61 9.19
C ARG A 348 1.95 -9.99 9.72
N LEU A 349 3.20 -10.20 10.15
CA LEU A 349 3.64 -11.46 10.73
C LEU A 349 2.90 -11.78 12.04
N VAL A 350 2.61 -10.76 12.87
CA VAL A 350 1.79 -10.90 14.08
C VAL A 350 0.41 -11.47 13.78
N PHE A 351 -0.27 -10.90 12.78
CA PHE A 351 -1.56 -11.40 12.32
C PHE A 351 -1.48 -12.86 11.83
N LEU A 352 -0.48 -13.20 11.01
CA LEU A 352 -0.33 -14.54 10.46
C LEU A 352 0.00 -15.59 11.53
N ALA A 353 0.85 -15.24 12.50
CA ALA A 353 1.16 -16.12 13.62
C ALA A 353 -0.10 -16.43 14.44
N ALA A 354 -0.94 -15.43 14.70
CA ALA A 354 -2.20 -15.60 15.42
C ALA A 354 -3.21 -16.43 14.62
N LEU A 355 -3.36 -16.15 13.33
CA LEU A 355 -4.24 -16.91 12.42
C LEU A 355 -3.83 -18.39 12.35
N ALA A 356 -2.55 -18.66 12.11
CA ALA A 356 -2.02 -20.00 12.00
C ALA A 356 -2.11 -20.76 13.33
N SER A 357 -1.82 -20.08 14.46
CA SER A 357 -2.02 -20.62 15.80
C SER A 357 -3.49 -20.99 16.02
N MET A 358 -4.43 -20.10 15.69
CA MET A 358 -5.87 -20.35 15.79
C MET A 358 -6.29 -21.56 14.95
N ALA A 359 -5.97 -21.58 13.65
CA ALA A 359 -6.31 -22.67 12.74
C ALA A 359 -5.79 -24.03 13.26
N SER A 360 -4.56 -24.05 13.78
CA SER A 360 -3.92 -25.26 14.28
C SER A 360 -4.50 -25.82 15.59
N THR A 361 -5.33 -25.07 16.33
CA THR A 361 -5.98 -25.56 17.55
C THR A 361 -7.08 -26.57 17.27
N PHE A 362 -7.78 -26.45 16.13
CA PHE A 362 -8.90 -27.33 15.78
C PHE A 362 -8.70 -28.18 14.53
N LEU A 363 -7.82 -27.76 13.61
CA LEU A 363 -7.57 -28.45 12.36
C LEU A 363 -6.33 -29.36 12.42
N SER A 364 -6.25 -30.27 11.45
CA SER A 364 -5.03 -31.06 11.22
C SER A 364 -3.95 -30.21 10.55
N PHE A 365 -2.68 -30.66 10.63
CA PHE A 365 -1.54 -29.91 10.12
C PHE A 365 -1.72 -29.46 8.66
N PRO A 366 -2.06 -30.35 7.68
CA PRO A 366 -2.21 -29.93 6.30
C PRO A 366 -3.36 -28.94 6.09
N VAL A 367 -4.48 -29.14 6.78
CA VAL A 367 -5.69 -28.32 6.62
C VAL A 367 -5.50 -26.94 7.25
N ALA A 368 -4.81 -26.85 8.40
CA ALA A 368 -4.47 -25.58 9.04
C ALA A 368 -3.51 -24.74 8.19
N VAL A 369 -2.48 -25.37 7.58
CA VAL A 369 -1.56 -24.69 6.65
C VAL A 369 -2.35 -24.18 5.45
N LEU A 370 -3.17 -25.02 4.82
CA LEU A 370 -3.93 -24.65 3.63
C LEU A 370 -4.89 -23.48 3.91
N LEU A 371 -5.64 -23.53 5.01
CA LEU A 371 -6.53 -22.44 5.40
C LEU A 371 -5.76 -21.13 5.61
N SER A 372 -4.64 -21.19 6.34
CA SER A 372 -3.82 -20.01 6.62
C SER A 372 -3.20 -19.42 5.34
N MET A 373 -2.77 -20.26 4.39
CA MET A 373 -2.28 -19.82 3.09
C MET A 373 -3.38 -19.18 2.24
N VAL A 374 -4.58 -19.76 2.19
CA VAL A 374 -5.71 -19.17 1.46
C VAL A 374 -6.01 -17.77 1.98
N VAL A 375 -6.13 -17.61 3.30
CA VAL A 375 -6.37 -16.29 3.91
C VAL A 375 -5.22 -15.32 3.63
N PHE A 376 -3.96 -15.79 3.71
CA PHE A 376 -2.80 -14.98 3.38
C PHE A 376 -2.84 -14.45 1.93
N PHE A 377 -3.14 -15.30 0.95
CA PHE A 377 -3.25 -14.87 -0.45
C PHE A 377 -4.46 -13.97 -0.70
N THR A 378 -5.62 -14.28 -0.09
CA THR A 378 -6.82 -13.44 -0.20
C THR A 378 -6.56 -12.03 0.35
N VAL A 379 -5.87 -11.93 1.48
CA VAL A 379 -5.51 -10.64 2.08
C VAL A 379 -4.44 -9.91 1.27
N SER A 380 -3.48 -10.64 0.70
CA SER A 380 -2.39 -10.04 -0.07
C SER A 380 -2.84 -9.49 -1.43
N ILE A 381 -3.99 -9.93 -1.95
CA ILE A 381 -4.54 -9.54 -3.26
C ILE A 381 -5.94 -8.91 -3.09
N SER A 382 -6.27 -8.43 -1.89
CA SER A 382 -7.63 -8.00 -1.56
C SER A 382 -8.14 -6.85 -2.43
N GLY A 383 -7.25 -5.92 -2.84
CA GLY A 383 -7.60 -4.78 -3.69
C GLY A 383 -8.06 -5.23 -5.07
N PHE A 384 -7.23 -6.02 -5.75
CA PHE A 384 -7.54 -6.60 -7.06
C PHE A 384 -8.80 -7.49 -7.02
N VAL A 385 -8.99 -8.27 -5.96
CA VAL A 385 -10.18 -9.11 -5.79
C VAL A 385 -11.44 -8.23 -5.69
N LEU A 386 -11.42 -7.21 -4.83
CA LEU A 386 -12.55 -6.28 -4.67
C LEU A 386 -12.90 -5.56 -5.98
N GLU A 387 -11.89 -5.15 -6.74
CA GLU A 387 -12.09 -4.46 -8.01
C GLU A 387 -12.64 -5.41 -9.09
N SER A 388 -12.05 -6.60 -9.23
CA SER A 388 -12.45 -7.60 -10.24
C SER A 388 -13.92 -8.00 -10.11
N PHE A 389 -14.41 -8.20 -8.88
CA PHE A 389 -15.81 -8.57 -8.64
C PHE A 389 -16.79 -7.40 -8.80
N SER A 390 -16.31 -6.16 -8.81
CA SER A 390 -17.16 -4.99 -9.10
C SER A 390 -17.60 -4.92 -10.57
N TYR A 391 -16.87 -5.59 -11.46
CA TYR A 391 -17.18 -5.69 -12.89
C TYR A 391 -18.10 -6.88 -13.25
N VAL A 392 -18.39 -7.78 -12.30
CA VAL A 392 -19.22 -8.97 -12.52
C VAL A 392 -20.71 -8.61 -12.49
N GLU A 393 -21.54 -9.27 -13.31
CA GLU A 393 -22.98 -9.04 -13.46
C GLU A 393 -23.76 -8.87 -12.14
N ALA A 394 -24.82 -8.05 -12.20
CA ALA A 394 -25.56 -7.52 -11.04
C ALA A 394 -26.01 -8.57 -10.01
N THR A 395 -26.35 -9.79 -10.43
CA THR A 395 -26.82 -10.87 -9.55
C THR A 395 -25.68 -11.50 -8.75
N ALA A 396 -24.54 -11.78 -9.40
CA ALA A 396 -23.36 -12.30 -8.73
C ALA A 396 -22.66 -11.20 -7.88
N GLY A 397 -22.69 -9.95 -8.35
CA GLY A 397 -22.20 -8.79 -7.60
C GLY A 397 -22.96 -8.54 -6.29
N GLN A 398 -24.28 -8.80 -6.23
CA GLN A 398 -25.06 -8.63 -4.99
C GLN A 398 -24.71 -9.67 -3.92
N ILE A 399 -24.57 -10.94 -4.29
CA ILE A 399 -24.17 -12.02 -3.37
C ILE A 399 -22.76 -11.74 -2.85
N TYR A 400 -21.84 -11.36 -3.74
CA TYR A 400 -20.47 -10.96 -3.40
C TYR A 400 -20.46 -9.80 -2.40
N LYS A 401 -21.20 -8.72 -2.70
CA LYS A 401 -21.24 -7.51 -1.86
C LYS A 401 -21.75 -7.78 -0.44
N HIS A 402 -22.72 -8.68 -0.28
CA HIS A 402 -23.33 -8.98 1.02
C HIS A 402 -22.60 -10.07 1.82
N THR A 403 -21.72 -10.86 1.20
CA THR A 403 -21.02 -11.96 1.89
C THR A 403 -19.51 -11.76 1.87
N LEU A 404 -18.87 -12.05 0.73
CA LEU A 404 -17.42 -12.10 0.59
C LEU A 404 -16.77 -10.73 0.74
N ALA A 405 -17.38 -9.67 0.21
CA ALA A 405 -16.86 -8.31 0.34
C ALA A 405 -16.83 -7.85 1.80
N LEU A 406 -17.80 -8.25 2.63
CA LEU A 406 -17.85 -7.88 4.04
C LEU A 406 -16.72 -8.58 4.82
N VAL A 407 -16.49 -9.86 4.53
CA VAL A 407 -15.37 -10.62 5.11
C VAL A 407 -14.02 -10.02 4.69
N ILE A 408 -13.82 -9.74 3.39
CA ILE A 408 -12.56 -9.19 2.88
C ILE A 408 -12.32 -7.77 3.41
N LYS A 409 -13.36 -6.92 3.51
CA LYS A 409 -13.24 -5.58 4.12
C LYS A 409 -13.00 -5.64 5.62
N GLY A 410 -13.47 -6.68 6.29
CA GLY A 410 -13.19 -6.92 7.70
C GLY A 410 -11.72 -7.29 7.93
N LEU A 411 -11.15 -8.11 7.05
CA LEU A 411 -9.74 -8.51 7.15
C LEU A 411 -8.79 -7.32 6.91
N PRO A 412 -7.60 -7.34 7.53
CA PRO A 412 -6.58 -6.35 7.22
C PRO A 412 -6.19 -6.45 5.74
N GLN A 413 -6.10 -5.32 5.04
CA GLN A 413 -5.77 -5.29 3.61
C GLN A 413 -4.26 -5.03 3.42
N PHE A 414 -3.44 -6.08 3.34
CA PHE A 414 -1.98 -5.92 3.25
C PHE A 414 -1.52 -5.32 1.92
N ASP A 415 -2.31 -5.47 0.86
CA ASP A 415 -2.03 -4.90 -0.46
C ASP A 415 -1.98 -3.35 -0.42
N LYS A 416 -2.98 -2.73 0.23
CA LYS A 416 -3.08 -1.26 0.37
C LYS A 416 -1.91 -0.65 1.16
N TYR A 417 -1.36 -1.41 2.10
CA TYR A 417 -0.33 -0.96 3.03
C TYR A 417 1.01 -1.66 2.77
N ASN A 418 1.35 -1.87 1.49
CA ASN A 418 2.63 -2.47 1.13
C ASN A 418 3.78 -1.47 1.28
N PRO A 419 4.73 -1.65 2.23
CA PRO A 419 5.79 -0.67 2.47
C PRO A 419 6.81 -0.58 1.34
N SER A 420 6.96 -1.60 0.49
CA SER A 420 7.92 -1.56 -0.62
C SER A 420 7.55 -0.48 -1.64
N ALA A 421 6.27 -0.37 -2.00
CA ALA A 421 5.77 0.64 -2.93
C ALA A 421 6.07 2.09 -2.47
N TYR A 422 5.97 2.35 -1.17
CA TYR A 422 6.25 3.67 -0.59
C TYR A 422 7.75 3.95 -0.55
N LEU A 423 8.57 2.97 -0.17
CA LEU A 423 10.01 3.15 -0.06
C LEU A 423 10.71 3.34 -1.40
N ILE A 424 10.20 2.72 -2.47
CA ILE A 424 10.71 2.89 -3.85
C ILE A 424 10.64 4.36 -4.27
N ASP A 425 9.43 4.93 -4.20
CA ASP A 425 9.18 6.30 -4.65
C ASP A 425 9.65 7.33 -3.62
N GLY A 426 10.37 6.93 -2.56
CA GLY A 426 10.75 7.81 -1.46
C GLY A 426 9.53 8.47 -0.81
N LYS A 427 8.36 7.83 -0.83
CA LYS A 427 7.12 8.35 -0.24
C LYS A 427 7.08 8.04 1.25
N LEU A 428 6.59 8.99 2.02
CA LEU A 428 6.42 8.83 3.46
C LEU A 428 5.33 7.78 3.74
N ILE A 429 5.65 6.81 4.60
CA ILE A 429 4.65 5.99 5.27
C ILE A 429 4.01 6.87 6.33
N ASP A 430 2.85 7.43 5.97
CA ASP A 430 2.11 8.37 6.81
C ASP A 430 1.61 7.71 8.10
N ALA A 431 1.35 8.55 9.11
CA ALA A 431 0.85 8.10 10.40
C ALA A 431 -0.49 7.35 10.26
N GLU A 432 -1.34 7.75 9.31
CA GLU A 432 -2.59 7.06 9.02
C GLU A 432 -2.36 5.61 8.57
N MET A 433 -1.48 5.39 7.59
CA MET A 433 -1.10 4.04 7.16
C MET A 433 -0.52 3.23 8.32
N PHE A 434 0.32 3.85 9.15
CA PHE A 434 0.90 3.17 10.31
C PHE A 434 -0.16 2.77 11.34
N VAL A 435 -1.15 3.62 11.61
CA VAL A 435 -2.28 3.31 12.49
C VAL A 435 -3.13 2.18 11.92
N TRP A 436 -3.46 2.23 10.63
CA TRP A 436 -4.17 1.15 9.95
C TRP A 436 -3.39 -0.17 9.98
N ALA A 437 -2.07 -0.13 9.81
CA ALA A 437 -1.22 -1.31 9.96
C ALA A 437 -1.25 -1.82 11.41
N SER A 438 -1.25 -0.95 12.42
CA SER A 438 -1.34 -1.35 13.83
C SER A 438 -2.69 -1.97 14.19
N TRP A 439 -3.77 -1.63 13.48
CA TRP A 439 -5.10 -2.23 13.66
C TRP A 439 -5.10 -3.75 13.42
N THR A 440 -4.14 -4.27 12.65
CA THR A 440 -3.93 -5.71 12.47
C THR A 440 -3.64 -6.45 13.78
N ILE A 441 -3.05 -5.77 14.77
CA ILE A 441 -2.77 -6.33 16.10
C ILE A 441 -4.08 -6.62 16.83
N VAL A 442 -5.10 -5.78 16.65
CA VAL A 442 -6.43 -6.01 17.23
C VAL A 442 -7.03 -7.30 16.65
N TRP A 443 -6.93 -7.49 15.33
CA TRP A 443 -7.33 -8.73 14.67
C TRP A 443 -6.55 -9.95 15.18
N ALA A 444 -5.24 -9.81 15.35
CA ALA A 444 -4.40 -10.87 15.92
C ALA A 444 -4.86 -11.23 17.35
N ALA A 445 -5.21 -10.24 18.17
CA ALA A 445 -5.71 -10.45 19.52
C ALA A 445 -7.08 -11.17 19.52
N LEU A 446 -8.00 -10.80 18.60
CA LEU A 446 -9.29 -11.47 18.43
C LEU A 446 -9.11 -12.93 18.00
N LEU A 447 -8.26 -13.19 17.01
CA LEU A 447 -7.94 -14.55 16.55
C LEU A 447 -7.31 -15.39 17.67
N MET A 448 -6.44 -14.78 18.47
CA MET A 448 -5.85 -15.44 19.62
C MET A 448 -6.89 -15.72 20.71
N GLY A 449 -7.82 -14.81 20.96
CA GLY A 449 -8.97 -15.02 21.84
C GLY A 449 -9.84 -16.20 21.40
N MET A 450 -10.17 -16.27 20.10
CA MET A 450 -10.88 -17.41 19.51
C MET A 450 -10.10 -18.72 19.67
N ALA A 451 -8.78 -18.70 19.43
CA ALA A 451 -7.93 -19.86 19.61
C ALA A 451 -7.98 -20.39 21.05
N LEU A 452 -7.97 -19.49 22.05
CA LEU A 452 -8.07 -19.83 23.45
C LEU A 452 -9.45 -20.42 23.82
N LEU A 453 -10.53 -19.85 23.29
CA LEU A 453 -11.89 -20.36 23.51
C LEU A 453 -12.04 -21.78 22.97
N ILE A 454 -11.64 -22.02 21.71
CA ILE A 454 -11.72 -23.33 21.05
C ILE A 454 -10.85 -24.36 21.79
N PHE A 455 -9.67 -23.96 22.24
CA PHE A 455 -8.78 -24.84 23.00
C PHE A 455 -9.34 -25.19 24.39
N SER A 456 -10.17 -24.32 24.98
CA SER A 456 -10.81 -24.59 26.27
C SER A 456 -12.00 -25.55 26.17
N THR A 457 -12.81 -25.46 25.10
CA THR A 457 -14.06 -26.23 24.95
C THR A 457 -13.81 -27.69 24.52
N LYS A 458 -12.75 -27.95 23.74
CA LYS A 458 -12.43 -29.29 23.22
C LYS A 458 -12.16 -30.35 24.30
N GLU A 459 -11.84 -29.96 25.53
CA GLU A 459 -11.60 -30.92 26.62
C GLU A 459 -12.80 -31.12 27.55
N LEU A 460 -13.73 -30.15 27.65
CA LEU A 460 -14.98 -30.32 28.41
C LEU A 460 -15.87 -31.43 27.82
N ALA A 461 -15.79 -31.67 26.51
CA ALA A 461 -16.53 -32.74 25.85
C ALA A 461 -15.95 -34.14 26.10
N ARG A 462 -14.77 -34.27 26.71
CA ARG A 462 -14.08 -35.55 26.92
C ARG A 462 -14.08 -36.03 28.37
N ASP A 463 -14.40 -35.15 29.32
CA ASP A 463 -14.59 -35.50 30.73
C ASP A 463 -16.01 -36.05 31.04
N THR A 464 -16.89 -36.14 30.02
CA THR A 464 -18.28 -36.62 30.16
C THR A 464 -18.58 -37.92 29.39
N SER A 465 -17.58 -38.65 28.89
CA SER A 465 -17.77 -39.91 28.15
C SER A 465 -17.02 -41.09 28.76
#